data_AF-A0A955FIZ6-F1
#
_entry.id   AF-A0A955FIZ6-F1
#
_cell.length_a   1.000
_cell.length_b   1.000
_cell.length_c   1.000
_cell.angle_alpha   90.00
_cell.angle_beta   90.00
_cell.angle_gamma   90.00
#
_symmetry.space_group_name_H-M   'P 1'
#
loop_
_entity.id
_entity.type
_entity.pdbx_description
1 polymer ?
#
loop_
_entity_poly.entity_id
_entity_poly.type
_entity_poly.pdbx_seq_one_letter_code
_entity_poly.pdbx_strand_id
1 'polypeptide(L)' 'METKTYIWIGIFVGGIVGGLIGSWLDHGNGFGLWSILLSGVGSIIGIIAGYKFSNDY' A
#
# COMPACT_ATOMS: atom_id res chain seq x y z
N MET A 1 10.74 -13.97 -11.25
CA MET A 1 10.77 -12.54 -10.87
C MET A 1 11.45 -12.45 -9.52
N GLU A 2 12.35 -11.50 -9.30
CA GLU A 2 13.03 -11.40 -8.00
C GLU A 2 12.01 -11.04 -6.90
N THR A 3 12.18 -11.59 -5.70
CA THR A 3 11.36 -11.29 -4.50
C THR A 3 11.10 -9.80 -4.30
N LYS A 4 12.09 -8.98 -4.67
CA LYS A 4 12.02 -7.53 -4.63
C LYS A 4 10.87 -6.95 -5.47
N THR A 5 10.60 -7.53 -6.65
CA THR A 5 9.55 -7.04 -7.56
C THR A 5 8.16 -7.17 -6.94
N TYR A 6 7.84 -8.30 -6.30
CA TYR A 6 6.52 -8.48 -5.66
C TYR A 6 6.32 -7.57 -4.46
N ILE A 7 7.37 -7.32 -3.69
CA ILE A 7 7.34 -6.37 -2.57
C ILE A 7 7.10 -4.95 -3.11
N TRP A 8 7.79 -4.53 -4.17
CA TRP A 8 7.59 -3.21 -4.78
C TRP A 8 6.18 -3.02 -5.34
N ILE A 9 5.64 -4.04 -6.01
CA ILE A 9 4.24 -4.03 -6.48
C ILE A 9 3.28 -3.92 -5.29
N GLY A 10 3.52 -4.69 -4.23
CA GLY A 10 2.74 -4.63 -3.00
C GLY A 10 2.74 -3.24 -2.36
N ILE A 11 3.92 -2.63 -2.21
CA ILE A 11 4.07 -1.26 -1.71
C ILE A 11 3.27 -0.28 -2.57
N PHE A 12 3.45 -0.35 -3.89
CA PHE A 12 2.82 0.59 -4.81
C PHE A 12 1.30 0.49 -4.78
N VAL A 13 0.76 -0.72 -4.92
CA VAL A 13 -0.69 -0.96 -4.92
C VAL A 13 -1.28 -0.65 -3.54
N GLY A 14 -0.64 -1.12 -2.47
CA GLY A 14 -1.07 -0.87 -1.10
C GLY A 14 -1.08 0.61 -0.74
N GLY A 15 -0.04 1.35 -1.14
CA GLY A 15 0.06 2.79 -0.91
C GLY A 15 -0.98 3.60 -1.68
N ILE A 16 -1.28 3.24 -2.93
CA ILE A 16 -2.32 3.91 -3.73
C ILE A 16 -3.70 3.63 -3.14
N VAL A 17 -4.02 2.36 -2.87
CA VAL A 17 -5.34 1.98 -2.33
C VAL A 17 -5.54 2.60 -0.95
N GLY A 18 -4.53 2.54 -0.09
CA GLY A 18 -4.56 3.18 1.23
C GLY A 18 -4.76 4.69 1.16
N GLY A 19 -4.04 5.36 0.26
CA GLY A 19 -4.21 6.81 0.02
C GLY A 19 -5.60 7.17 -0.49
N LEU A 20 -6.15 6.40 -1.43
CA LEU A 20 -7.51 6.63 -1.94
C LEU A 20 -8.56 6.48 -0.85
N ILE A 21 -8.47 5.44 -0.02
CA ILE A 21 -9.38 5.22 1.10
C ILE A 21 -9.24 6.38 2.10
N GLY A 22 -8.02 6.80 2.43
CA GLY A 22 -7.81 7.91 3.35
C GLY A 22 -8.28 9.24 2.79
N SER A 23 -8.14 9.48 1.48
CA SER A 23 -8.71 10.64 0.81
C SER A 23 -10.24 10.67 0.91
N TRP A 24 -10.91 9.52 0.80
CA TRP A 24 -12.37 9.44 0.98
C TRP A 24 -12.80 9.78 2.41
N LEU A 25 -12.03 9.36 3.42
CA LEU A 25 -12.29 9.70 4.82
C LEU A 25 -12.05 11.19 5.11
N ASP A 26 -11.13 11.82 4.37
CA ASP A 26 -10.82 13.24 4.44
C ASP A 26 -11.61 14.08 3.41
N HIS A 27 -12.82 13.66 3.05
CA HIS A 27 -13.75 14.39 2.15
C HIS A 27 -13.15 14.75 0.77
N GLY A 28 -12.29 13.88 0.24
CA GLY A 28 -11.62 14.07 -1.05
C GLY A 28 -10.26 14.77 -0.97
N ASN A 29 -9.76 15.11 0.23
CA ASN A 29 -8.42 15.67 0.36
C ASN A 29 -7.35 14.59 0.19
N GLY A 30 -6.76 14.50 -1.00
CA GLY A 30 -5.73 13.53 -1.35
C GLY A 30 -4.44 13.63 -0.54
N PHE A 31 -4.16 14.79 0.07
CA PHE A 31 -3.01 15.02 0.95
C PHE A 31 -3.43 15.18 2.42
N GLY A 32 -4.65 14.77 2.74
CA GLY A 32 -5.13 14.72 4.12
C GLY A 32 -4.32 13.75 4.98
N LEU A 33 -4.38 13.97 6.30
CA LEU A 33 -3.67 13.14 7.26
C LEU A 33 -4.08 11.67 7.14
N TRP A 34 -5.36 11.39 6.88
CA TRP A 34 -5.84 10.02 6.71
C TRP A 34 -5.30 9.37 5.44
N SER A 35 -5.16 10.13 4.35
CA SER A 35 -4.54 9.64 3.10
C SER A 35 -3.08 9.23 3.32
N ILE A 36 -2.30 10.06 4.03
CA ILE A 36 -0.89 9.78 4.33
C ILE A 36 -0.77 8.55 5.24
N LEU A 37 -1.55 8.49 6.33
CA LEU A 37 -1.49 7.38 7.28
C LEU A 37 -1.92 6.06 6.63
N LEU A 38 -3.03 6.05 5.89
CA LEU A 38 -3.53 4.83 5.27
C LEU A 38 -2.69 4.40 4.07
N SER A 39 -2.07 5.33 3.33
CA SER A 39 -1.07 5.00 2.32
C SER A 39 0.15 4.29 2.95
N GLY A 40 0.63 4.77 4.11
CA GLY A 40 1.69 4.10 4.86
C GLY A 40 1.29 2.70 5.34
N VAL A 41 0.12 2.56 5.97
CA VAL A 41 -0.41 1.26 6.43
C VAL A 41 -0.61 0.30 5.26
N GLY A 42 -1.21 0.77 4.16
CA GLY A 42 -1.44 -0.03 2.96
C GLY A 42 -0.12 -0.50 2.34
N SER A 43 0.91 0.35 2.31
CA SER A 43 2.24 -0.03 1.85
C SER A 43 2.86 -1.13 2.70
N ILE A 44 2.73 -1.06 4.04
CA ILE A 44 3.23 -2.10 4.96
C ILE A 44 2.50 -3.42 4.73
N ILE A 45 1.17 -3.40 4.60
CA ILE A 45 0.37 -4.59 4.29
C ILE A 45 0.81 -5.17 2.93
N GLY A 46 1.06 -4.31 1.95
CA GLY A 46 1.59 -4.67 0.64
C GLY A 46 2.95 -5.37 0.70
N ILE A 47 3.87 -4.91 1.56
CA ILE A 47 5.15 -5.59 1.81
C ILE A 47 4.92 -7.00 2.36
N ILE A 48 4.05 -7.13 3.37
CA ILE A 48 3.75 -8.43 3.99
C ILE A 48 3.14 -9.39 2.97
N ALA A 49 2.20 -8.91 2.15
CA ALA A 49 1.60 -9.68 1.08
C ALA A 49 2.65 -10.09 0.04
N GLY A 50 3.50 -9.15 -0.42
CA GLY A 50 4.56 -9.41 -1.39
C GLY A 50 5.60 -10.42 -0.88
N TYR A 51 5.96 -10.36 0.41
CA TYR A 51 6.83 -11.36 1.04
C TYR A 51 6.20 -12.74 1.06
N LYS A 52 4.92 -12.86 1.43
CA LYS A 52 4.20 -14.15 1.40
C LYS A 52 4.15 -14.73 -0.01
N PHE A 53 3.71 -13.93 -0.99
CA PHE A 53 3.65 -14.36 -2.39
C PHE A 53 4.99 -14.79 -2.96
N SER A 54 6.09 -14.14 -2.57
CA SER A 54 7.42 -14.53 -3.03
C SER A 54 7.99 -15.76 -2.32
N ASN A 55 7.49 -16.13 -1.14
CA ASN A 55 7.99 -17.29 -0.41
C ASN A 55 7.18 -18.54 -0.74
N ASP A 56 5.92 -18.36 -1.15
CA ASP A 56 5.00 -19.44 -1.54
C ASP A 56 5.19 -19.88 -3.02
N TYR A 57 5.90 -19.09 -3.85
CA TYR A 57 6.22 -19.37 -5.26
C TYR A 57 7.72 -19.23 -5.55
#